data_AF-A0A388PNX6-F1
#
_entry.id   AF-A0A388PNX6-F1
#
_cell.length_a   1.000
_cell.length_b   1.000
_cell.length_c   1.000
_cell.angle_alpha   90.00
_cell.angle_beta   90.00
_cell.angle_gamma   90.00
#
_symmetry.space_group_name_H-M   'P 1'
#
loop_
_entity.id
_entity.type
_entity.pdbx_description
1 polymer ?
#
loop_
_entity_poly.entity_id
_entity_poly.type
_entity_poly.pdbx_seq_one_letter_code
_entity_poly.pdbx_strand_id
1 'polypeptide(L)'
;METKTARGLRYARWASWALAALCVALGLVELLGGFTLGPWRIPPRWNPAYVTFPVALQVECWFFFLYAALLLTPWQRTASDHRWWLGFAILSVASLLFAFAMISEVMAKNYLAAAQHQKARLPVFQAILLFLSLGQIPVALFTRKPDLLD
;
A
#
# COMPACT_ATOMS: atom_id res chain seq x y z
N MET A 1 9.58 12.78 -30.17
CA MET A 1 9.12 11.39 -29.96
C MET A 1 9.47 11.01 -28.52
N GLU A 2 8.47 10.82 -27.65
CA GLU A 2 8.68 10.40 -26.26
C GLU A 2 9.16 8.93 -26.27
N THR A 3 10.34 8.64 -25.70
CA THR A 3 10.88 7.28 -25.62
C THR A 3 9.95 6.39 -24.78
N LYS A 4 9.79 5.10 -25.15
CA LYS A 4 8.91 4.14 -24.45
C LYS A 4 9.20 4.10 -22.94
N THR A 5 10.47 4.25 -22.56
CA THR A 5 11.00 4.33 -21.20
C THR A 5 10.45 5.52 -20.42
N ALA A 6 10.41 6.72 -21.01
CA ALA A 6 9.86 7.92 -20.38
C ALA A 6 8.36 7.80 -20.08
N ARG A 7 7.61 7.15 -20.98
CA ARG A 7 6.17 6.91 -20.81
C ARG A 7 5.90 5.86 -19.72
N GLY A 8 6.69 4.78 -19.67
CA GLY A 8 6.62 3.78 -18.61
C GLY A 8 6.88 4.36 -17.22
N LEU A 9 7.86 5.26 -17.12
CA LEU A 9 8.18 5.94 -15.86
C LEU A 9 7.06 6.87 -15.37
N ARG A 10 6.31 7.49 -16.29
CA ARG A 10 5.11 8.27 -15.96
C ARG A 10 4.02 7.36 -15.40
N TYR A 11 3.68 6.26 -16.08
CA TYR A 11 2.66 5.34 -15.58
C TYR A 11 3.02 4.75 -14.21
N ALA A 12 4.30 4.42 -14.00
CA ALA A 12 4.79 3.95 -12.71
C ALA A 12 4.55 4.96 -11.59
N ARG A 13 4.79 6.26 -11.84
CA ARG A 13 4.48 7.34 -10.88
C ARG A 13 2.99 7.49 -10.61
N TRP A 14 2.17 7.39 -11.64
CA TRP A 14 0.71 7.42 -11.47
C TRP A 14 0.23 6.26 -10.60
N ALA A 15 0.81 5.06 -10.78
CA ALA A 15 0.53 3.91 -9.91
C ALA A 15 0.96 4.17 -8.46
N SER A 16 2.14 4.76 -8.22
CA SER A 16 2.59 5.15 -6.87
C SER A 16 1.66 6.18 -6.23
N TRP A 17 1.17 7.17 -6.98
CA TRP A 17 0.22 8.17 -6.49
C TRP A 17 -1.15 7.56 -6.19
N ALA A 18 -1.65 6.67 -7.05
CA ALA A 18 -2.89 5.96 -6.81
C ALA A 18 -2.78 5.08 -5.55
N LEU A 19 -1.67 4.37 -5.37
CA LEU A 19 -1.41 3.57 -4.18
C LEU A 19 -1.31 4.45 -2.92
N ALA A 20 -0.64 5.60 -3.01
CA ALA A 20 -0.54 6.54 -1.88
C ALA A 20 -1.92 7.09 -1.49
N ALA A 21 -2.73 7.51 -2.48
CA ALA A 21 -4.09 7.97 -2.25
C ALA A 21 -4.97 6.88 -1.61
N LEU A 22 -4.83 5.63 -2.06
CA LEU A 22 -5.51 4.48 -1.47
C LEU A 22 -5.06 4.23 -0.03
N CYS A 23 -3.75 4.28 0.26
CA CYS A 23 -3.24 4.11 1.63
C CYS A 23 -3.80 5.18 2.59
N VAL A 24 -3.84 6.44 2.15
CA VAL A 24 -4.45 7.55 2.90
C VAL A 24 -5.94 7.31 3.11
N ALA A 25 -6.67 6.93 2.07
CA ALA A 25 -8.10 6.65 2.17
C ALA A 25 -8.40 5.48 3.13
N LEU A 26 -7.63 4.39 3.05
CA LEU A 26 -7.79 3.23 3.93
C LEU A 26 -7.46 3.58 5.39
N GLY A 27 -6.40 4.35 5.63
CA GLY A 27 -6.04 4.85 6.97
C GLY A 27 -7.11 5.78 7.55
N LEU A 28 -7.69 6.66 6.74
CA LEU A 28 -8.79 7.55 7.15
C LEU A 28 -10.08 6.79 7.47
N VAL A 29 -10.48 5.85 6.61
CA VAL A 29 -11.67 5.02 6.83
C VAL A 29 -11.56 4.26 8.15
N GLU A 30 -10.38 3.74 8.46
CA GLU A 30 -10.15 3.00 9.70
C GLU A 30 -10.15 3.93 10.93
N LEU A 31 -9.46 5.08 10.86
CA LEU A 31 -9.45 6.07 11.94
C LEU A 31 -10.85 6.62 12.27
N LEU A 32 -11.70 6.78 11.25
CA LEU A 32 -13.06 7.29 11.40
C LEU A 32 -14.05 6.19 11.81
N GLY A 33 -13.63 4.91 11.86
CA GLY A 33 -14.51 3.79 12.18
C GLY A 33 -15.55 3.49 11.08
N GLY A 34 -15.24 3.84 9.84
CA GLY A 34 -16.15 3.81 8.70
C GLY A 34 -16.75 5.18 8.39
N PHE A 35 -17.32 5.32 7.19
CA PHE A 35 -17.97 6.57 6.77
C PHE A 35 -19.34 6.32 6.14
N THR A 36 -20.27 7.23 6.39
CA THR A 36 -21.63 7.19 5.84
C THR A 36 -21.86 8.41 4.96
N LEU A 37 -21.96 8.19 3.64
CA LEU A 37 -22.30 9.20 2.65
C LEU A 37 -23.73 8.96 2.18
N GLY A 38 -24.71 9.51 2.91
CA GLY A 38 -26.12 9.29 2.63
C GLY A 38 -26.47 7.79 2.65
N PRO A 39 -26.95 7.19 1.53
CA PRO A 39 -27.28 5.76 1.49
C PRO A 39 -26.06 4.83 1.41
N TRP A 40 -24.86 5.35 1.15
CA TRP A 40 -23.64 4.55 1.02
C TRP A 40 -22.91 4.45 2.37
N ARG A 41 -22.90 3.24 2.95
CA ARG A 41 -22.14 2.93 4.17
C ARG A 41 -20.88 2.16 3.80
N ILE A 42 -19.73 2.80 4.02
CA ILE A 42 -18.42 2.15 3.90
C ILE A 42 -18.04 1.69 5.30
N PRO A 43 -18.09 0.38 5.60
CA PRO A 43 -17.67 -0.13 6.90
C PRO A 43 -16.15 0.04 7.08
N PRO A 44 -15.67 0.11 8.34
CA PRO A 44 -14.24 0.02 8.62
C PRO A 44 -13.66 -1.30 8.11
N ARG A 45 -12.35 -1.37 7.86
CA ARG A 45 -11.70 -2.61 7.38
C ARG A 45 -11.78 -3.71 8.42
N TRP A 46 -11.69 -3.33 9.69
CA TRP A 46 -11.90 -4.23 10.81
C TRP A 46 -13.14 -3.83 11.60
N ASN A 47 -13.94 -4.84 11.97
CA ASN A 47 -15.02 -4.60 12.91
C ASN A 47 -14.42 -4.45 14.31
N PRO A 48 -14.62 -3.32 15.02
CA PRO A 48 -14.05 -3.08 16.34
C PRO A 48 -14.45 -4.14 17.37
N ALA A 49 -15.54 -4.89 17.15
CA ALA A 49 -15.95 -6.00 18.02
C ALA A 49 -15.01 -7.21 17.99
N TYR A 50 -14.17 -7.35 16.96
CA TYR A 50 -13.26 -8.49 16.79
C TYR A 50 -11.77 -8.11 16.95
N VAL A 51 -11.47 -6.82 17.15
CA VAL A 51 -10.10 -6.33 17.27
C VAL A 51 -9.65 -6.46 18.72
N THR A 52 -8.80 -7.44 18.99
CA THR A 52 -8.25 -7.69 20.34
C THR A 52 -7.27 -6.61 20.79
N PHE A 53 -6.61 -5.92 19.86
CA PHE A 53 -5.56 -4.93 20.14
C PHE A 53 -5.79 -3.62 19.38
N PRO A 54 -6.52 -2.64 19.96
CA PRO A 54 -6.81 -1.37 19.30
C PRO A 54 -5.55 -0.54 18.99
N VAL A 55 -4.49 -0.71 19.78
CA VAL A 55 -3.19 -0.06 19.55
C VAL A 55 -2.54 -0.57 18.25
N ALA A 56 -2.63 -1.87 17.95
CA ALA A 56 -2.08 -2.43 16.73
C ALA A 56 -2.76 -1.85 15.48
N LEU A 57 -4.06 -1.61 15.56
CA LEU A 57 -4.86 -0.98 14.51
C LEU A 57 -4.41 0.46 14.23
N GLN A 58 -4.15 1.23 15.29
CA GLN A 58 -3.62 2.59 15.17
C GLN A 58 -2.22 2.61 14.54
N VAL A 59 -1.35 1.68 14.94
CA VAL A 59 -0.01 1.53 14.34
C VAL A 59 -0.10 1.21 12.85
N GLU A 60 -1.03 0.33 12.45
CA GLU A 60 -1.28 0.02 11.04
C GLU A 60 -1.76 1.26 10.25
N CYS A 61 -2.65 2.07 10.83
CA CYS A 61 -3.10 3.33 10.23
C CYS A 61 -1.93 4.30 10.01
N TRP A 62 -1.12 4.53 11.05
CA TRP A 62 0.06 5.38 10.96
C TRP A 62 1.07 4.88 9.94
N PHE A 63 1.24 3.56 9.85
CA PHE A 63 2.07 2.94 8.84
C PHE A 63 1.57 3.24 7.41
N PHE A 64 0.25 3.22 7.15
CA PHE A 64 -0.25 3.59 5.82
C PHE A 64 0.00 5.05 5.45
N PHE A 65 -0.12 5.98 6.40
CA PHE A 65 0.23 7.38 6.16
C PHE A 65 1.73 7.56 5.90
N LEU A 66 2.58 6.88 6.68
CA LEU A 66 4.02 6.90 6.50
C LEU A 66 4.42 6.31 5.15
N TYR A 67 3.83 5.18 4.76
CA TYR A 67 4.05 4.55 3.47
C TYR A 67 3.59 5.44 2.32
N ALA A 68 2.41 6.08 2.43
CA ALA A 68 1.93 7.04 1.43
C ALA A 68 2.89 8.23 1.28
N ALA A 69 3.38 8.80 2.39
CA ALA A 69 4.37 9.88 2.36
C ALA A 69 5.68 9.43 1.68
N LEU A 70 6.12 8.20 1.94
CA LEU A 70 7.30 7.61 1.31
C LEU A 70 7.12 7.42 -0.20
N LEU A 71 5.93 7.03 -0.65
CA LEU A 71 5.59 6.91 -2.07
C LEU A 71 5.55 8.27 -2.79
N LEU A 72 5.11 9.32 -2.10
CA LEU A 72 5.07 10.69 -2.63
C LEU A 72 6.43 11.38 -2.62
N THR A 73 7.44 10.80 -1.97
CA THR A 73 8.77 11.39 -1.88
C THR A 73 9.41 11.49 -3.27
N PRO A 74 9.94 12.68 -3.67
CA PRO A 74 10.51 12.87 -5.00
C PRO A 74 11.92 12.26 -5.12
N TRP A 75 11.99 10.93 -5.26
CA TRP A 75 13.23 10.13 -5.35
C TRP A 75 14.23 10.60 -6.42
N GLN A 76 13.77 11.27 -7.47
CA GLN A 76 14.61 11.81 -8.55
C GLN A 76 15.43 13.04 -8.14
N ARG A 77 15.03 13.77 -7.10
CA ARG A 77 15.70 15.02 -6.69
C ARG A 77 16.76 14.80 -5.60
N THR A 78 16.93 13.57 -5.12
CA THR A 78 17.89 13.27 -4.05
C THR A 78 19.31 13.18 -4.61
N ALA A 79 20.08 14.26 -4.43
CA ALA A 79 21.45 14.40 -4.94
C ALA A 79 22.48 13.48 -4.29
N SER A 80 22.26 13.00 -3.06
CA SER A 80 23.19 12.12 -2.37
C SER A 80 22.86 10.63 -2.55
N ASP A 81 23.86 9.86 -2.98
CA ASP A 81 23.75 8.42 -3.25
C ASP A 81 23.38 7.62 -1.99
N HIS A 82 24.00 7.97 -0.85
CA HIS A 82 23.75 7.30 0.42
C HIS A 82 22.31 7.46 0.92
N ARG A 83 21.75 8.68 0.85
CA ARG A 83 20.35 8.93 1.28
C ARG A 83 19.35 8.23 0.38
N TRP A 84 19.65 8.11 -0.91
CA TRP A 84 18.79 7.39 -1.83
C TRP A 84 18.78 5.89 -1.53
N TRP A 85 19.94 5.27 -1.29
CA TRP A 85 20.01 3.87 -0.89
C TRP A 85 19.30 3.60 0.42
N LEU A 86 19.44 4.49 1.40
CA LEU A 86 18.75 4.39 2.69
C LEU A 86 17.24 4.47 2.48
N GLY A 87 16.74 5.45 1.72
CA GLY A 87 15.31 5.56 1.46
C GLY A 87 14.76 4.44 0.55
N PHE A 88 15.55 3.91 -0.38
CA PHE A 88 15.21 2.72 -1.16
C PHE A 88 15.08 1.48 -0.27
N ALA A 89 16.00 1.31 0.70
CA ALA A 89 15.92 0.24 1.68
C ALA A 89 14.66 0.39 2.56
N ILE A 90 14.38 1.61 3.05
CA ILE A 90 13.15 1.90 3.82
C ILE A 90 11.91 1.58 2.97
N LEU A 91 11.87 2.00 1.70
CA LEU A 91 10.76 1.74 0.80
C LEU A 91 10.55 0.24 0.56
N SER A 92 11.64 -0.51 0.39
CA SER A 92 11.59 -1.95 0.18
C SER A 92 11.05 -2.68 1.40
N VAL A 93 11.58 -2.35 2.59
CA VAL A 93 11.10 -2.92 3.86
C VAL A 93 9.64 -2.53 4.10
N ALA A 94 9.27 -1.27 3.90
CA ALA A 94 7.89 -0.82 4.05
C ALA A 94 6.96 -1.51 3.04
N SER A 95 7.37 -1.70 1.79
CA SER A 95 6.56 -2.40 0.79
C SER A 95 6.35 -3.88 1.14
N LEU A 96 7.36 -4.52 1.74
CA LEU A 96 7.26 -5.88 2.24
C LEU A 96 6.34 -5.99 3.47
N LEU A 97 6.49 -5.07 4.43
CA LEU A 97 5.61 -4.98 5.60
C LEU A 97 4.15 -4.73 5.19
N PHE A 98 3.93 -3.87 4.21
CA PHE A 98 2.60 -3.63 3.64
C PHE A 98 2.03 -4.91 3.02
N ALA A 99 2.81 -5.62 2.20
CA ALA A 99 2.37 -6.89 1.62
C ALA A 99 2.03 -7.92 2.71
N PHE A 100 2.84 -7.99 3.77
CA PHE A 100 2.58 -8.87 4.91
C PHE A 100 1.27 -8.51 5.62
N ALA A 101 1.04 -7.22 5.91
CA ALA A 101 -0.21 -6.75 6.51
C ALA A 101 -1.43 -7.13 5.67
N MET A 102 -1.36 -6.97 4.34
CA MET A 102 -2.43 -7.39 3.43
C MET A 102 -2.69 -8.90 3.50
N ILE A 103 -1.64 -9.73 3.50
CA ILE A 103 -1.77 -11.19 3.63
C ILE A 103 -2.38 -11.59 4.98
N SER A 104 -1.92 -10.97 6.07
CA SER A 104 -2.45 -11.23 7.41
C SER A 104 -3.93 -10.86 7.51
N GLU A 105 -4.35 -9.74 6.93
CA GLU A 105 -5.76 -9.34 6.87
C GLU A 105 -6.62 -10.34 6.09
N VAL A 106 -6.15 -10.78 4.90
CA VAL A 106 -6.82 -11.85 4.12
C VAL A 106 -7.01 -13.09 4.99
N MET A 107 -5.92 -13.54 5.62
CA MET A 107 -5.88 -14.80 6.36
C MET A 107 -6.82 -14.75 7.57
N ALA A 108 -6.83 -13.65 8.30
CA ALA A 108 -7.72 -13.45 9.44
C ALA A 108 -9.19 -13.38 9.01
N LYS A 109 -9.52 -12.65 7.94
CA LYS A 109 -10.89 -12.63 7.39
C LYS A 109 -11.34 -14.00 6.91
N ASN A 110 -10.44 -14.76 6.30
CA ASN A 110 -10.73 -16.14 5.88
C ASN A 110 -10.95 -17.07 7.07
N TYR A 111 -10.16 -16.94 8.13
CA TYR A 111 -10.33 -17.70 9.37
C TYR A 111 -11.68 -17.43 10.04
N LEU A 112 -12.09 -16.16 10.12
CA LEU A 112 -13.40 -15.77 10.65
C LEU A 112 -14.55 -16.29 9.77
N ALA A 113 -14.42 -16.23 8.44
CA ALA A 113 -15.43 -16.76 7.52
C ALA A 113 -15.58 -18.28 7.66
N ALA A 114 -14.47 -19.01 7.83
CA ALA A 114 -14.47 -20.44 8.06
C ALA A 114 -15.16 -20.80 9.39
N ALA A 115 -14.92 -20.02 10.45
CA ALA A 115 -15.61 -20.18 11.74
C ALA A 115 -17.14 -19.95 11.64
N GLN A 116 -17.59 -19.18 10.65
CA GLN A 116 -19.01 -18.94 10.37
C GLN A 116 -19.59 -19.92 9.32
N HIS A 117 -18.86 -20.98 8.95
CA HIS A 117 -19.21 -21.92 7.88
C HIS A 117 -19.50 -21.25 6.52
N GLN A 118 -18.93 -20.07 6.28
CA GLN A 118 -19.05 -19.35 5.02
C GLN A 118 -17.90 -19.71 4.08
N LYS A 119 -18.17 -19.70 2.77
CA LYS A 119 -17.12 -19.92 1.76
C LYS A 119 -16.15 -18.75 1.72
N ALA A 120 -14.85 -19.08 1.70
CA ALA A 120 -13.77 -18.13 1.47
C ALA A 120 -14.02 -17.34 0.17
N ARG A 121 -14.01 -16.00 0.25
CA ARG A 121 -14.08 -15.14 -0.94
C ARG A 121 -12.67 -14.81 -1.40
N LEU A 122 -12.46 -14.82 -2.72
CA LEU A 122 -11.19 -14.43 -3.33
C LEU A 122 -10.89 -12.96 -3.00
N PRO A 123 -9.74 -12.64 -2.37
CA PRO A 123 -9.41 -11.29 -1.93
C PRO A 123 -8.77 -10.49 -3.06
N VAL A 124 -9.46 -10.36 -4.19
CA VAL A 124 -8.92 -9.79 -5.44
C VAL A 124 -8.33 -8.39 -5.21
N PHE A 125 -9.01 -7.54 -4.45
CA PHE A 125 -8.53 -6.19 -4.14
C PHE A 125 -7.23 -6.19 -3.33
N GLN A 126 -7.10 -7.09 -2.34
CA GLN A 126 -5.89 -7.17 -1.53
C GLN A 126 -4.72 -7.73 -2.34
N ALA A 127 -4.97 -8.67 -3.26
CA ALA A 127 -3.97 -9.16 -4.19
C ALA A 127 -3.44 -8.04 -5.10
N ILE A 128 -4.32 -7.20 -5.64
CA ILE A 128 -3.91 -6.02 -6.45
C ILE A 128 -3.02 -5.08 -5.63
N LEU A 129 -3.41 -4.77 -4.39
CA LEU A 129 -2.62 -3.91 -3.50
C LEU A 129 -1.23 -4.50 -3.21
N LEU A 130 -1.14 -5.82 -3.04
CA LEU A 130 0.13 -6.52 -2.84
C LEU A 130 1.05 -6.41 -4.07
N PHE A 131 0.51 -6.61 -5.27
CA PHE A 131 1.29 -6.43 -6.50
C PHE A 131 1.73 -4.98 -6.68
N LEU A 132 0.84 -4.02 -6.40
CA LEU A 132 1.15 -2.60 -6.49
C LEU A 132 2.23 -2.19 -5.47
N SER A 133 2.20 -2.72 -4.24
CA SER A 133 3.20 -2.39 -3.21
C SER A 133 4.57 -2.99 -3.55
N LEU A 134 4.63 -4.27 -3.91
CA LEU A 134 5.88 -4.91 -4.30
C LEU A 134 6.46 -4.32 -5.59
N GLY A 135 5.58 -3.88 -6.50
CA GLY A 135 5.97 -3.17 -7.72
C GLY A 135 6.68 -1.82 -7.46
N GLN A 136 6.57 -1.24 -6.27
CA GLN A 136 7.26 0.01 -5.93
C GLN A 136 8.79 -0.15 -5.90
N ILE A 137 9.28 -1.35 -5.59
CA ILE A 137 10.72 -1.66 -5.53
C ILE A 137 11.35 -1.54 -6.93
N PRO A 138 10.92 -2.29 -7.96
CA PRO A 138 11.48 -2.13 -9.31
C PRO A 138 11.20 -0.73 -9.87
N VAL A 139 10.04 -0.13 -9.59
CA VAL A 139 9.73 1.24 -10.03
C VAL A 139 10.76 2.24 -9.50
N ALA A 140 11.09 2.18 -8.20
CA ALA A 140 12.07 3.08 -7.60
C ALA A 140 13.47 2.87 -8.17
N LEU A 141 13.86 1.61 -8.42
CA LEU A 141 15.15 1.26 -9.00
C LEU A 141 15.30 1.79 -10.45
N PHE A 142 14.32 1.49 -11.31
CA PHE A 142 14.34 1.89 -12.72
C PHE A 142 14.15 3.40 -12.92
N THR A 143 13.55 4.09 -11.95
CA THR A 143 13.44 5.55 -11.97
C THR A 143 14.80 6.24 -11.84
N ARG A 144 15.77 5.63 -11.14
CA ARG A 144 17.13 6.19 -10.99
C ARG A 144 18.11 5.63 -12.00
N LYS A 145 18.00 4.35 -12.34
CA LYS A 145 18.86 3.68 -13.32
C LYS A 145 18.00 3.16 -14.48
N PRO A 146 17.57 4.04 -15.41
CA PRO A 146 16.79 3.62 -16.57
C PRO A 146 17.58 2.65 -17.48
N ASP A 147 18.91 2.72 -17.46
CA ASP A 147 19.82 1.87 -18.25
C ASP A 147 19.74 0.37 -17.87
N LEU A 148 19.08 0.01 -16.75
CA LEU A 148 18.83 -1.39 -16.37
C LEU A 148 17.66 -2.02 -17.13
N LEU A 149 16.93 -1.23 -17.93
CA LEU A 149 15.80 -1.68 -18.75
C LEU A 149 16.16 -1.90 -20.23
N ASP A 150 17.37 -1.51 -20.65
CA ASP A 150 17.94 -1.77 -21.98
C ASP A 150 18.58 -3.17 -22.04
#